data_AF-A0A2P9EMK9-F1
#
_entry.id   AF-A0A2P9EMK9-F1
#
_cell.length_a   1.000
_cell.length_b   1.000
_cell.length_c   1.000
_cell.angle_alpha   90.00
_cell.angle_beta   90.00
_cell.angle_gamma   90.00
#
_symmetry.space_group_name_H-M   'P 1'
#
loop_
_entity.id
_entity.type
_entity.pdbx_description
1 polymer ?
#
loop_
_entity_poly.entity_id
_entity_poly.type
_entity_poly.pdbx_seq_one_letter_code
_entity_poly.pdbx_strand_id
1 'polypeptide(L)'
;MATEKYRRPDKQLSYRERLTPLFPGYLFIQADFDEVHTTTITGLPHTQRFIAFGGEPLAVPDDEVCNVQKGERNLLNFDEYPRLVEIMMMSEPRMRSMAMLNYITEKSLSHKMKRKKNDCHQKKESSKAQAAT
;
A
#
# COMPACT_ATOMS: atom_id res chain seq x y z
N MET A 1 -9.73 -12.36 1.16
CA MET A 1 -10.16 -12.02 2.54
C MET A 1 -9.64 -13.09 3.49
N ALA A 2 -9.27 -12.75 4.72
CA ALA A 2 -8.95 -13.76 5.74
C ALA A 2 -10.24 -14.21 6.46
N THR A 3 -10.28 -15.42 7.00
CA THR A 3 -11.43 -15.93 7.76
C THR A 3 -11.04 -16.15 9.22
N GLU A 4 -11.87 -15.66 10.14
CA GLU A 4 -11.70 -15.89 11.57
C GLU A 4 -12.90 -16.66 12.12
N LYS A 5 -12.65 -17.68 12.94
CA LYS A 5 -13.69 -18.43 13.66
C LYS A 5 -13.98 -17.77 14.99
N TYR A 6 -15.25 -17.51 15.27
CA TYR A 6 -15.71 -17.08 16.60
C TYR A 6 -16.74 -18.06 17.14
N ARG A 7 -16.74 -18.22 18.47
CA ARG A 7 -17.68 -19.10 19.16
C ARG A 7 -19.06 -18.46 19.19
N ARG A 8 -20.08 -19.25 18.86
CA ARG A 8 -21.47 -18.81 19.00
C ARG A 8 -21.82 -18.58 20.49
N PRO A 9 -22.45 -17.46 20.85
CA PRO A 9 -22.93 -17.24 22.22
C PRO A 9 -24.04 -18.24 22.60
N ASP A 10 -24.90 -18.59 21.65
CA ASP A 10 -26.09 -19.43 21.82
C ASP A 10 -25.79 -20.93 21.90
N LYS A 11 -24.70 -21.39 21.28
CA LYS A 11 -24.39 -22.82 21.18
C LYS A 11 -22.91 -23.09 21.35
N GLN A 12 -22.59 -23.55 22.56
CA GLN A 12 -21.24 -23.69 23.11
C GLN A 12 -20.26 -24.57 22.31
N LEU A 13 -20.75 -25.49 21.47
CA LEU A 13 -19.91 -26.37 20.64
C LEU A 13 -19.92 -25.99 19.15
N SER A 14 -20.40 -24.79 18.81
CA SER A 14 -20.48 -24.34 17.42
C SER A 14 -19.74 -23.02 17.20
N TYR A 15 -19.10 -22.94 16.04
CA TYR A 15 -18.36 -21.78 15.58
C TYR A 15 -19.01 -21.19 14.34
N ARG A 16 -18.85 -19.89 14.14
CA ARG A 16 -19.16 -19.19 12.90
C ARG A 16 -17.87 -18.61 12.34
N GLU A 17 -17.79 -18.54 11.03
CA GLU A 17 -16.70 -17.85 10.34
C GLU A 17 -17.14 -16.43 10.00
N ARG A 18 -16.22 -15.48 10.15
CA ARG A 18 -16.38 -14.11 9.67
C ARG A 18 -15.23 -13.75 8.77
N LEU A 19 -15.53 -12.97 7.73
CA LEU A 19 -14.50 -12.36 6.90
C LEU A 19 -13.81 -11.26 7.68
N THR A 20 -12.48 -11.27 7.66
CA THR A 20 -11.63 -10.23 8.21
C THR A 20 -10.82 -9.58 7.09
N PRO A 21 -10.62 -8.26 7.16
CA PRO A 21 -9.84 -7.56 6.15
C PRO A 21 -8.40 -8.05 6.17
N LEU A 22 -7.77 -8.11 4.99
CA LEU A 22 -6.36 -8.43 4.87
C LEU A 22 -5.51 -7.39 5.61
N PHE A 23 -5.79 -6.11 5.45
CA PHE A 23 -5.08 -5.02 6.13
C PHE A 23 -6.05 -4.22 7.00
N PRO A 24 -6.26 -4.60 8.27
CA PRO A 24 -7.15 -3.88 9.17
C PRO A 24 -6.81 -2.39 9.26
N GLY A 25 -7.81 -1.54 9.06
CA GLY A 25 -7.66 -0.08 9.12
C GLY A 25 -7.14 0.58 7.84
N TYR A 26 -6.90 -0.19 6.78
CA TYR A 26 -6.44 0.33 5.49
C TYR A 26 -7.43 -0.01 4.37
N LEU A 27 -7.59 0.94 3.46
CA LEU A 27 -8.36 0.77 2.24
C LEU A 27 -7.51 1.20 1.06
N PHE A 28 -7.44 0.36 0.04
CA PHE A 28 -6.88 0.73 -1.25
C PHE A 28 -8.03 1.25 -2.11
N ILE A 29 -7.82 2.42 -2.71
CA ILE A 29 -8.78 3.03 -3.62
C ILE A 29 -8.05 3.40 -4.91
N GLN A 30 -8.77 3.30 -6.01
CA GLN A 30 -8.40 3.96 -7.26
C GLN A 30 -9.20 5.25 -7.31
N ALA A 31 -8.51 6.38 -7.32
CA ALA A 31 -9.12 7.69 -7.35
C ALA A 31 -8.33 8.59 -8.29
N ASP A 32 -9.06 9.41 -9.05
CA ASP A 32 -8.49 10.52 -9.79
C ASP A 32 -8.71 11.79 -8.96
N PHE A 33 -7.61 12.45 -8.58
CA PHE A 33 -7.67 13.67 -7.76
C PHE A 33 -7.99 14.93 -8.55
N ASP A 34 -7.96 14.86 -9.88
CA ASP A 34 -8.43 15.95 -10.75
C ASP A 34 -9.97 15.99 -10.81
N GLU A 35 -10.61 14.81 -10.68
CA GLU A 35 -12.08 14.69 -10.62
C GLU A 35 -12.61 14.80 -9.19
N VAL A 36 -11.99 14.09 -8.23
CA VAL A 36 -12.44 14.03 -6.83
C VAL A 36 -11.33 14.51 -5.91
N HIS A 37 -11.52 15.71 -5.35
CA HIS A 37 -10.54 16.28 -4.42
C HIS A 37 -10.36 15.39 -3.17
N THR A 38 -9.12 15.31 -2.70
CA THR A 38 -8.73 14.50 -1.53
C THR A 38 -9.57 14.77 -0.29
N THR A 39 -9.98 16.02 -0.07
CA THR A 39 -10.83 16.42 1.08
C THR A 39 -12.19 15.74 1.09
N THR A 40 -12.75 15.46 -0.09
CA THR A 40 -14.03 14.77 -0.23
C THR A 40 -13.92 13.36 0.33
N ILE A 41 -12.83 12.66 0.03
CA ILE A 41 -12.58 11.30 0.51
C ILE A 41 -12.25 11.31 2.01
N THR A 42 -11.44 12.25 2.49
CA THR A 42 -11.12 12.34 3.93
C THR A 42 -12.29 12.83 4.79
N GLY A 43 -13.25 13.53 4.19
CA GLY A 43 -14.48 13.98 4.84
C GLY A 43 -15.51 12.87 5.05
N LEU A 44 -15.30 11.68 4.50
CA LEU A 44 -16.19 10.55 4.70
C LEU A 44 -16.16 10.07 6.18
N PRO A 45 -17.27 9.56 6.71
CA PRO A 45 -17.27 8.95 8.04
C PRO A 45 -16.25 7.81 8.13
N HIS A 46 -15.52 7.77 9.25
CA HIS A 46 -14.53 6.72 9.56
C HIS A 46 -13.27 6.69 8.66
N THR A 47 -13.14 7.58 7.68
CA THR A 47 -11.85 7.79 7.00
C THR A 47 -11.01 8.78 7.80
N GLN A 48 -9.75 8.43 8.09
CA GLN A 48 -8.84 9.32 8.80
C GLN A 48 -8.04 10.21 7.85
N ARG A 49 -7.23 9.59 7.01
CA ARG A 49 -6.29 10.28 6.11
C ARG A 49 -5.72 9.33 5.08
N PHE A 50 -5.13 9.90 4.04
CA PHE A 50 -4.25 9.16 3.15
C PHE A 50 -2.90 8.86 3.82
N ILE A 51 -2.27 7.76 3.40
CA ILE A 51 -0.89 7.48 3.76
C ILE A 51 0.00 8.41 2.93
N ALA A 52 0.74 9.29 3.62
CA ALA A 52 1.66 10.23 3.01
C ALA A 52 2.90 10.42 3.91
N PHE A 53 4.07 10.62 3.30
CA PHE A 53 5.35 10.81 4.01
C PHE A 53 5.87 12.24 3.78
N GLY A 54 5.09 13.24 4.19
CA GLY A 54 5.45 14.67 4.12
C GLY A 54 5.15 15.35 2.78
N GLY A 55 4.03 15.00 2.14
CA GLY A 55 3.58 15.57 0.88
C GLY A 55 2.25 14.98 0.44
N GLU A 56 2.07 14.82 -0.87
CA GLU A 56 0.89 14.20 -1.49
C GLU A 56 0.66 12.74 -1.05
N PRO A 57 -0.59 12.25 -1.13
CA PRO A 57 -0.91 10.83 -0.94
C PRO A 57 0.03 9.94 -1.75
N LEU A 58 0.51 8.87 -1.12
CA LEU A 58 1.40 7.94 -1.80
C LEU A 58 0.61 6.98 -2.68
N ALA A 59 0.82 7.08 -4.00
CA ALA A 59 0.28 6.11 -4.95
C ALA A 59 0.96 4.75 -4.78
N VAL A 60 0.15 3.69 -4.75
CA VAL A 60 0.62 2.30 -4.80
C VAL A 60 0.67 1.86 -6.26
N PRO A 61 1.76 1.26 -6.75
CA PRO A 61 1.82 0.79 -8.14
C PRO A 61 0.72 -0.22 -8.46
N ASP A 62 0.12 -0.11 -9.65
CA ASP A 62 -0.99 -0.97 -10.09
C ASP A 62 -0.61 -2.46 -10.09
N ASP A 63 0.64 -2.78 -10.44
CA ASP A 63 1.16 -4.14 -10.41
C ASP A 63 1.07 -4.76 -9.02
N GLU A 64 1.37 -4.00 -7.96
CA GLU A 64 1.30 -4.48 -6.57
C GLU A 64 -0.15 -4.77 -6.17
N VAL A 65 -1.08 -3.88 -6.54
CA VAL A 65 -2.52 -4.05 -6.27
C VAL A 65 -3.05 -5.28 -7.03
N CYS A 66 -2.69 -5.41 -8.30
CA CYS A 66 -3.04 -6.55 -9.15
C CYS A 66 -2.51 -7.87 -8.56
N ASN A 67 -1.28 -7.89 -8.08
CA ASN A 67 -0.67 -9.07 -7.46
C ASN A 67 -1.35 -9.46 -6.16
N VAL A 68 -1.72 -8.49 -5.31
CA VAL A 68 -2.52 -8.73 -4.10
C VAL A 68 -3.89 -9.31 -4.46
N GLN A 69 -4.57 -8.77 -5.46
CA GLN A 69 -5.86 -9.31 -5.92
C GLN A 69 -5.75 -10.73 -6.47
N LYS A 70 -4.70 -11.03 -7.25
CA LYS A 70 -4.42 -12.39 -7.74
C LYS A 70 -4.12 -13.34 -6.60
N GLY A 71 -3.31 -12.93 -5.64
CA GLY A 71 -2.97 -13.76 -4.48
C GLY A 71 -4.19 -14.02 -3.59
N GLU A 72 -5.09 -13.05 -3.44
CA GLU A 72 -6.36 -13.23 -2.74
C GLU A 72 -7.26 -14.30 -3.38
N ARG A 73 -7.19 -14.40 -4.72
CA ARG A 73 -7.92 -15.41 -5.50
C ARG A 73 -7.15 -16.73 -5.66
N ASN A 74 -5.98 -16.87 -5.03
CA ASN A 74 -5.06 -18.00 -5.22
C ASN A 74 -4.64 -18.23 -6.69
N LEU A 75 -4.53 -17.15 -7.47
CA LEU A 75 -4.23 -17.15 -8.91
C LEU A 75 -2.78 -16.74 -9.24
N LEU A 76 -1.85 -16.87 -8.29
CA LEU A 76 -0.44 -16.54 -8.53
C LEU A 76 0.33 -17.78 -9.00
N ASN A 77 1.16 -17.60 -10.02
CA ASN A 77 2.09 -18.62 -10.47
C ASN A 77 3.28 -18.67 -9.50
N PHE A 78 3.64 -19.88 -9.07
CA PHE A 78 4.64 -20.16 -8.05
C PHE A 78 6.04 -20.10 -8.65
N ASP A 79 6.73 -18.95 -8.56
CA ASP A 79 8.20 -18.90 -8.71
C ASP A 79 8.80 -17.72 -7.92
N GLU A 80 8.13 -16.57 -7.86
CA GLU A 80 8.55 -15.45 -7.00
C GLU A 80 7.32 -14.63 -6.56
N TYR A 81 7.11 -14.53 -5.24
CA TYR A 81 6.01 -13.72 -4.71
C TYR A 81 6.46 -12.27 -4.55
N PRO A 82 5.75 -11.30 -5.16
CA PRO A 82 5.95 -9.90 -4.86
C PRO A 82 5.86 -9.64 -3.36
N ARG A 83 6.70 -8.74 -2.84
CA ARG A 83 6.83 -8.52 -1.39
C ARG A 83 5.49 -8.21 -0.70
N LEU A 84 4.59 -7.46 -1.36
CA LEU A 84 3.28 -7.15 -0.79
C LEU A 84 2.37 -8.38 -0.69
N VAL A 85 2.52 -9.37 -1.59
CA VAL A 85 1.83 -10.67 -1.51
C VAL A 85 2.40 -11.51 -0.38
N GLU A 86 3.72 -11.56 -0.22
CA GLU A 86 4.37 -12.24 0.91
C GLU A 86 3.84 -11.69 2.24
N ILE A 87 3.75 -10.36 2.34
CA ILE A 87 3.15 -9.67 3.49
C ILE A 87 1.68 -10.08 3.66
N MET A 88 0.89 -10.12 2.59
CA MET A 88 -0.51 -10.54 2.63
C MET A 88 -0.68 -11.95 3.23
N MET A 89 0.24 -12.87 2.94
CA MET A 89 0.21 -14.26 3.40
C MET A 89 0.61 -14.44 4.87
N MET A 90 1.10 -13.39 5.54
CA MET A 90 1.42 -13.45 6.97
C MET A 90 0.18 -13.79 7.80
N SER A 91 0.35 -14.68 8.78
CA SER A 91 -0.74 -15.18 9.63
C SER A 91 -1.31 -14.11 10.56
N GLU A 92 -0.45 -13.37 11.26
CA GLU A 92 -0.86 -12.38 12.26
C GLU A 92 -1.23 -11.04 11.61
N PRO A 93 -2.49 -10.54 11.76
CA PRO A 93 -2.96 -9.33 11.07
C PRO A 93 -2.18 -8.06 11.45
N ARG A 94 -1.74 -7.95 12.72
CA ARG A 94 -0.96 -6.81 13.19
C ARG A 94 0.42 -6.77 12.54
N MET A 95 1.10 -7.92 12.48
CA MET A 95 2.42 -8.04 11.84
C MET A 95 2.31 -7.74 10.35
N ARG A 96 1.27 -8.25 9.69
CA ARG A 96 0.96 -7.96 8.29
C ARG A 96 0.78 -6.46 8.02
N SER A 97 0.02 -5.78 8.87
CA SER A 97 -0.18 -4.33 8.77
C SER A 97 1.11 -3.54 8.98
N MET A 98 1.93 -3.95 9.96
CA MET A 98 3.22 -3.31 10.23
C MET A 98 4.20 -3.51 9.06
N ALA A 99 4.28 -4.73 8.53
CA ALA A 99 5.13 -5.06 7.40
C ALA A 99 4.70 -4.33 6.12
N MET A 100 3.39 -4.19 5.86
CA MET A 100 2.85 -3.36 4.77
C MET A 100 3.31 -1.91 4.91
N LEU A 101 3.16 -1.30 6.09
CA LEU A 101 3.58 0.09 6.31
C LEU A 101 5.07 0.27 6.09
N ASN A 102 5.90 -0.65 6.59
CA ASN A 102 7.35 -0.60 6.40
C ASN A 102 7.70 -0.71 4.91
N TYR A 103 7.10 -1.66 4.21
CA TYR A 103 7.27 -1.85 2.77
C TYR A 103 6.94 -0.57 1.98
N ILE A 104 5.79 0.03 2.25
CA ILE A 104 5.34 1.26 1.61
C ILE A 104 6.30 2.42 1.94
N THR A 105 6.76 2.51 3.19
CA THR A 105 7.71 3.54 3.64
C THR A 105 9.03 3.41 2.90
N GLU A 106 9.60 2.21 2.80
CA GLU A 106 10.86 1.92 2.10
C GLU A 106 10.77 2.28 0.61
N LYS A 107 9.69 1.86 -0.06
CA LYS A 107 9.43 2.25 -1.46
C LYS A 107 9.35 3.76 -1.62
N SER A 108 8.71 4.47 -0.69
CA SER A 108 8.59 5.93 -0.75
C SER A 108 9.94 6.66 -0.60
N LEU A 109 10.82 6.19 0.29
CA LEU A 109 12.14 6.77 0.53
C LEU A 109 13.08 6.53 -0.66
N SER A 110 13.06 5.32 -1.23
CA SER A 110 13.86 4.98 -2.40
C SER A 110 13.54 5.88 -3.60
N HIS A 111 12.27 6.23 -3.79
CA HIS A 111 11.82 7.12 -4.84
C HIS A 111 12.31 8.56 -4.63
N LYS A 112 12.27 9.07 -3.38
CA LYS A 112 12.81 10.40 -3.03
C LYS A 112 14.32 10.49 -3.25
N MET A 113 15.08 9.43 -2.95
CA MET A 113 16.52 9.39 -3.21
C MET A 113 16.84 9.41 -4.70
N LYS A 114 16.05 8.71 -5.54
CA LYS A 114 16.19 8.74 -7.01
C LYS A 114 15.91 10.13 -7.59
N ARG A 115 14.84 10.81 -7.17
CA ARG A 115 14.54 12.20 -7.58
C ARG A 115 15.70 13.15 -7.22
N LYS A 116 16.18 13.11 -5.98
CA LYS A 116 17.31 13.95 -5.52
C LYS A 116 18.60 13.71 -6.31
N LYS A 117 18.86 12.46 -6.72
CA LYS A 117 20.02 12.12 -7.57
C LYS A 117 19.86 12.70 -8.98
N ASN A 118 18.68 12.60 -9.57
CA ASN A 118 18.40 13.15 -10.91
C ASN A 118 18.48 14.68 -10.93
N ASP A 119 17.95 15.36 -9.91
CA ASP A 119 18.05 16.82 -9.77
C ASP A 119 19.51 17.28 -9.65
N CYS A 120 20.38 16.48 -9.01
CA CYS A 120 21.80 16.78 -8.88
C CYS A 120 22.56 16.59 -10.21
N HIS A 121 22.14 15.64 -11.03
CA HIS A 121 22.69 15.44 -12.37
C HIS A 121 22.28 16.57 -13.31
N GLN A 122 21.00 16.96 -13.32
CA GLN A 122 20.52 18.07 -14.14
C GLN A 122 21.19 19.41 -13.77
N LYS A 123 21.37 19.71 -12.47
CA LYS A 123 22.11 20.91 -12.03
C LYS A 123 23.57 20.95 -12.48
N LYS A 124 24.23 19.79 -12.61
CA LYS A 124 25.64 19.70 -13.07
C LYS A 124 25.78 19.85 -14.59
N GLU A 125 24.76 19.45 -15.35
CA GLU A 125 24.73 19.63 -16.81
C GLU A 125 24.43 21.09 -17.17
N SER A 126 23.50 21.74 -16.48
CA SER A 126 23.19 23.17 -16.69
C SER A 126 24.35 24.09 -16.32
N SER A 127 25.17 23.74 -15.31
CA SER A 127 26.34 24.54 -14.92
C SER A 127 27.54 24.39 -15.86
N LYS A 128 27.65 23.27 -16.60
CA LYS A 128 28.74 23.05 -17.57
C LYS A 128 28.48 23.73 -18.92
N ALA A 129 27.21 23.90 -19.31
CA ALA A 129 26.84 24.57 -20.57
C ALA A 129 27.03 26.10 -20.56
N GLN A 130 27.27 26.72 -19.39
CA GLN A 130 27.41 28.17 -19.25
C GLN A 130 28.85 28.68 -19.19
N ALA A 131 29.86 27.80 -19.25
CA ALA A 131 31.28 28.15 -19.15
C ALA A 131 32.07 28.05 -20.46
N ALA A 132 31.38 27.92 -21.61
CA ALA A 132 31.99 27.84 -22.93
C ALA A 132 31.66 29.09 -23.76
N THR A 133 32.32 30.22 -23.46
CA THR A 133 32.56 31.34 -24.38
C THR A 133 33.86 32.04 -23.99
#